data_AF-A0A3E2NV12-F1
#
_entry.id   AF-A0A3E2NV12-F1
#
_cell.length_a   1.000
_cell.length_b   1.000
_cell.length_c   1.000
_cell.angle_alpha   90.00
_cell.angle_beta   90.00
_cell.angle_gamma   90.00
#
_symmetry.space_group_name_H-M   'P 1'
#
loop_
_entity.id
_entity.type
_entity.pdbx_description
1 polymer ?
#
loop_
_entity_poly.entity_id
_entity_poly.type
_entity_poly.pdbx_seq_one_letter_code
_entity_poly.pdbx_strand_id
1 'polypeptide(L)' 'MNLNKRQPEWGFYAADGTIVPISALTASGLKYLEYSATQLKHLLEEKIREERYEQCANIRDELLRRAKTL' A
#
# COMPACT_ATOMS: atom_id res chain seq x y z
N MET A 1 25.61 -16.77 11.35
CA MET A 1 24.27 -16.27 10.93
C MET A 1 24.35 -15.96 9.44
N ASN A 2 23.58 -16.64 8.60
CA ASN A 2 23.68 -16.47 7.14
C ASN A 2 22.89 -15.21 6.75
N LEU A 3 23.59 -14.10 6.49
CA LEU A 3 23.02 -12.79 6.14
C LEU A 3 22.23 -12.83 4.82
N ASN A 4 22.34 -13.89 4.04
CA ASN A 4 21.64 -14.06 2.75
C ASN A 4 20.23 -14.67 2.87
N LYS A 5 19.77 -15.05 4.08
CA LYS A 5 18.36 -15.43 4.27
C LYS A 5 17.50 -14.16 4.29
N ARG A 6 16.90 -13.83 3.15
CA ARG A 6 15.81 -12.83 3.08
C ARG A 6 14.71 -13.27 4.04
N GLN A 7 14.39 -12.44 5.03
CA GLN A 7 13.25 -12.68 5.92
C GLN A 7 12.00 -12.07 5.26
N PRO A 8 11.11 -12.89 4.67
CA PRO A 8 9.92 -12.38 3.97
C PRO A 8 8.92 -11.70 4.91
N GLU A 9 9.08 -11.87 6.22
CA GLU A 9 8.23 -11.28 7.26
C GLU A 9 8.61 -9.83 7.60
N TRP A 10 9.72 -9.31 7.09
CA TRP A 10 10.08 -7.91 7.31
C TRP A 10 9.25 -7.00 6.41
N GLY A 11 8.60 -6.02 7.05
CA GLY A 11 7.67 -5.13 6.40
C GLY A 11 7.30 -3.96 7.27
N PHE A 12 6.42 -3.12 6.75
CA PHE A 12 5.84 -1.99 7.47
C PHE A 12 4.38 -2.29 7.80
N TYR A 13 3.94 -1.83 8.97
CA TYR A 13 2.52 -1.86 9.30
C TYR A 13 1.83 -0.66 8.66
N ALA A 14 0.77 -0.94 7.91
CA ALA A 14 -0.19 0.08 7.52
C ALA A 14 -1.07 0.49 8.72
N ALA A 15 -1.79 1.61 8.60
CA ALA A 15 -2.66 2.14 9.65
C ALA A 15 -3.81 1.19 10.04
N ASP A 16 -4.18 0.25 9.17
CA ASP A 16 -5.17 -0.80 9.44
C ASP A 16 -4.56 -2.11 9.97
N GLY A 17 -3.26 -2.11 10.28
CA GLY A 17 -2.52 -3.27 10.79
C GLY A 17 -2.05 -4.24 9.71
N THR A 18 -2.35 -3.99 8.43
CA THR A 18 -1.86 -4.82 7.32
C THR A 18 -0.33 -4.75 7.24
N ILE A 19 0.34 -5.90 7.15
CA ILE A 19 1.79 -5.95 6.93
C ILE A 19 2.07 -5.79 5.44
N VAL A 20 2.89 -4.80 5.09
CA VAL A 20 3.39 -4.57 3.74
C VAL A 20 4.84 -5.06 3.65
N PRO A 21 5.13 -6.17 2.95
CA PRO A 21 6.48 -6.70 2.83
C PRO A 21 7.42 -5.68 2.16
N ILE A 22 8.69 -5.65 2.59
CA ILE A 22 9.72 -4.77 1.99
C ILE A 22 9.81 -4.99 0.46
N SER A 23 9.68 -6.24 0.00
CA SER A 23 9.72 -6.58 -1.42
C SER A 23 8.56 -6.01 -2.24
N ALA A 24 7.44 -5.66 -1.60
CA ALA A 24 6.25 -5.11 -2.24
C ALA A 24 6.12 -3.59 -2.04
N LEU A 25 7.10 -2.97 -1.36
CA LEU A 25 7.12 -1.55 -1.06
C LEU A 25 7.55 -0.76 -2.30
N THR A 26 6.75 0.22 -2.69
CA THR A 26 7.12 1.20 -3.73
C THR A 26 7.25 2.58 -3.09
N ALA A 27 8.02 3.47 -3.72
CA ALA A 27 8.11 4.86 -3.26
C ALA A 27 6.74 5.55 -3.20
N SER A 28 5.85 5.23 -4.14
CA SER A 28 4.46 5.71 -4.13
C SER A 28 3.59 5.04 -3.07
N GLY A 29 3.86 3.78 -2.70
CA GLY A 29 3.16 3.02 -1.66
C GLY A 29 3.47 3.48 -0.25
N LEU A 30 4.69 3.98 0.00
CA LEU A 30 5.10 4.51 1.31
C LEU A 30 4.13 5.58 1.83
N LYS A 31 3.68 6.49 0.95
CA LYS A 31 2.75 7.56 1.36
C LYS A 31 1.37 7.04 1.78
N TYR A 32 1.03 5.81 1.41
CA TYR A 32 -0.27 5.21 1.70
C TYR A 32 -0.26 4.33 2.96
N LEU A 33 0.91 4.08 3.57
CA LEU A 33 1.02 3.30 4.81
C LEU A 33 0.21 3.92 5.95
N GLU A 34 0.16 5.25 6.02
CA GLU A 34 -0.57 5.99 7.05
C GLU A 34 -2.09 5.99 6.87
N TYR A 35 -2.59 5.44 5.76
CA TYR A 35 -4.01 5.40 5.44
C TYR A 35 -4.55 3.98 5.62
N SER A 36 -5.73 3.86 6.21
CA SER A 36 -6.53 2.63 6.21
C SER A 36 -7.14 2.36 4.83
N ALA A 37 -7.56 1.12 4.58
CA ALA A 37 -8.28 0.77 3.35
C ALA A 37 -9.51 1.66 3.08
N THR A 38 -10.27 2.04 4.11
CA THR A 38 -11.43 2.95 3.96
C THR A 38 -11.00 4.35 3.54
N GLN A 39 -9.96 4.91 4.18
CA GLN A 39 -9.43 6.22 3.80
C GLN A 39 -8.87 6.22 2.37
N LEU A 40 -8.22 5.14 1.95
CA LEU A 40 -7.74 4.99 0.58
C LEU A 40 -8.88 4.96 -0.44
N LYS A 41 -10.02 4.34 -0.12
CA LYS A 41 -11.22 4.38 -0.98
C LYS A 41 -11.77 5.80 -1.13
N HIS A 42 -11.89 6.54 -0.03
CA HIS A 42 -12.32 7.94 -0.09
C HIS A 42 -11.34 8.80 -0.91
N LEU A 43 -10.04 8.64 -0.68
CA LEU A 43 -9.01 9.35 -1.44
C LEU A 43 -9.07 9.01 -2.94
N LEU A 44 -9.35 7.75 -3.30
CA LEU A 44 -9.53 7.34 -4.68
C LEU A 44 -10.71 8.08 -5.33
N GLU A 45 -11.85 8.17 -4.65
CA GLU A 45 -13.02 8.91 -5.16
C GLU A 45 -12.71 10.40 -5.37
N GLU A 46 -11.98 11.03 -4.44
CA GLU A 46 -11.52 12.40 -4.60
C GLU A 46 -10.62 12.55 -5.84
N LYS A 47 -9.64 11.66 -6.01
CA LYS A 47 -8.71 11.72 -7.16
C LYS A 47 -9.38 11.43 -8.50
N ILE A 48 -10.44 10.63 -8.51
CA ILE A 48 -11.28 10.45 -9.70
C ILE A 48 -11.99 11.75 -10.06
N ARG A 49 -12.59 12.45 -9.09
CA ARG A 49 -13.28 13.74 -9.33
C ARG A 49 -12.32 14.84 -9.80
N GLU A 50 -11.07 14.79 -9.34
CA GLU A 50 -9.98 15.70 -9.75
C GLU A 50 -9.30 15.27 -11.07
N GLU A 51 -9.73 14.17 -11.70
CA GLU A 51 -9.14 13.61 -12.93
C GLU A 51 -7.63 13.28 -12.80
N ARG A 52 -7.15 13.00 -11.58
CA ARG A 52 -5.74 12.66 -11.30
C ARG A 52 -5.47 11.16 -11.48
N TYR A 53 -5.61 10.67 -12.71
CA TYR A 53 -5.60 9.24 -13.00
C TYR A 53 -4.33 8.48 -12.59
N GLU A 54 -3.15 9.11 -12.65
CA GLU A 54 -1.91 8.49 -12.16
C GLU A 54 -1.98 8.23 -10.65
N GLN A 55 -2.57 9.15 -9.89
CA GLN A 55 -2.77 8.96 -8.45
C GLN A 55 -3.83 7.89 -8.20
N CYS A 56 -4.88 7.84 -9.01
CA CYS A 56 -5.89 6.77 -8.94
C CYS A 56 -5.27 5.39 -9.14
N ALA A 57 -4.38 5.22 -10.13
CA ALA A 57 -3.68 3.96 -10.38
C ALA A 57 -2.85 3.53 -9.17
N ASN A 58 -2.08 4.46 -8.59
CA ASN A 58 -1.28 4.19 -7.39
C ASN A 58 -2.14 3.77 -6.18
N ILE A 59 -3.27 4.43 -5.93
CA ILE A 59 -4.19 4.08 -4.83
C ILE A 59 -4.87 2.73 -5.08
N ARG A 60 -5.32 2.48 -6.31
CA ARG A 60 -5.93 1.21 -6.70
C ARG A 60 -4.97 0.04 -6.48
N ASP A 61 -3.72 0.19 -6.90
CA ASP A 61 -2.73 -0.87 -6.79
C ASP A 61 -2.37 -1.16 -5.32
N GLU A 62 -2.36 -0.12 -4.46
CA GLU A 62 -2.28 -0.29 -3.00
C GLU A 62 -3.46 -1.08 -2.44
N LEU A 63 -4.71 -0.68 -2.78
CA LEU A 63 -5.92 -1.36 -2.33
C LEU A 63 -5.96 -2.83 -2.77
N LEU A 64 -5.58 -3.12 -4.02
CA LEU A 64 -5.53 -4.49 -4.55
C LEU A 64 -4.47 -5.34 -3.84
N ARG A 65 -3.33 -4.74 -3.47
CA ARG A 65 -2.28 -5.44 -2.72
C ARG A 65 -2.79 -5.86 -1.34
N ARG A 66 -3.47 -4.96 -0.63
CA ARG A 66 -4.03 -5.26 0.70
C ARG A 66 -5.11 -6.32 0.64
N ALA A 67 -5.97 -6.28 -0.39
CA ALA A 67 -7.01 -7.29 -0.59
C ALA A 67 -6.47 -8.71 -0.86
N LYS A 68 -5.24 -8.85 -1.39
CA LYS A 68 -4.58 -10.16 -1.61
C LYS A 68 -3.89 -10.72 -0.36
N THR A 69 -3.77 -9.91 0.69
CA THR A 69 -3.04 -10.27 1.93
C THR A 69 -4.00 -10.70 3.06
N LEU A 70 -5.32 -10.52 2.87
CA LEU A 70 -6.42 -11.03 3.70
C LEU A 70 -6.88 -12.40 3.18
#